data_AF-A0A968SKP9-F1
#
_entry.id   AF-A0A968SKP9-F1
#
_cell.length_a   1.000
_cell.length_b   1.000
_cell.length_c   1.000
_cell.angle_alpha   90.00
_cell.angle_beta   90.00
_cell.angle_gamma   90.00
#
_symmetry.space_group_name_H-M   'P 1'
#
loop_
_entity.id
_entity.type
_entity.pdbx_description
1 polymer ?
#
loop_
_entity_poly.entity_id
_entity_poly.type
_entity_poly.pdbx_seq_one_letter_code
_entity_poly.pdbx_strand_id
1 'polypeptide(L)'
;MVHLVLLGDSIFDNGIYVPDEPCLSVQLAAYVEQVTLLAVDGDVTTDVGKQANGIPVSASHLFVSVGGNDALKAAGSLFSAQSGDEMLEILALTKERFGRVYGQMLERL
;
A
#
# COMPACT_ATOMS: atom_id res chain seq x y z
N MET A 1 -4.37 -11.31 22.64
CA MET A 1 -3.08 -11.39 21.93
C MET A 1 -3.22 -10.67 20.61
N VAL A 2 -2.42 -9.63 20.40
CA VAL A 2 -2.41 -8.80 19.20
C VAL A 2 -1.39 -9.35 18.21
N HIS A 3 -1.87 -9.76 17.04
CA HIS A 3 -1.06 -10.14 15.91
C HIS A 3 -1.40 -9.19 14.76
N LEU A 4 -0.48 -8.29 14.48
CA LEU A 4 -0.60 -7.31 13.40
C LEU A 4 -0.08 -7.91 12.10
N VAL A 5 -0.81 -7.73 11.01
CA VAL A 5 -0.34 -8.02 9.65
C VAL A 5 -0.28 -6.73 8.85
N LEU A 6 0.88 -6.44 8.29
CA LEU A 6 1.16 -5.23 7.52
C LEU A 6 1.16 -5.58 6.02
N LEU A 7 0.25 -4.97 5.28
CA LEU A 7 0.06 -5.15 3.84
C LEU A 7 0.28 -3.81 3.12
N GLY A 8 0.75 -3.86 1.88
CA GLY A 8 0.96 -2.68 1.05
C GLY A 8 2.38 -2.56 0.53
N ASP A 9 2.98 -1.39 0.65
CA ASP A 9 4.22 -1.05 -0.05
C ASP A 9 5.40 -0.69 0.88
N SER A 10 6.39 0.01 0.30
CA SER A 10 7.57 0.60 0.94
C SER A 10 7.33 1.32 2.27
N ILE A 11 6.12 1.83 2.53
CA ILE A 11 5.81 2.48 3.81
C ILE A 11 5.97 1.49 4.97
N PHE A 12 5.62 0.22 4.77
CA PHE A 12 5.82 -0.83 5.76
C PHE A 12 7.07 -1.68 5.48
N ASP A 13 7.39 -1.94 4.21
CA ASP A 13 8.65 -2.58 3.80
C ASP A 13 9.78 -1.54 3.69
N ASN A 14 10.02 -0.83 4.79
CA ASN A 14 10.85 0.38 4.76
C ASN A 14 12.33 0.15 5.11
N GLY A 15 12.75 -1.10 5.33
CA GLY A 15 14.07 -1.41 5.92
C GLY A 15 15.25 -0.85 5.14
N ILE A 16 15.22 -0.88 3.81
CA ILE A 16 16.29 -0.33 2.98
C ILE A 16 16.40 1.21 3.07
N TYR A 17 15.33 1.88 3.48
CA TYR A 17 15.27 3.34 3.61
C TYR A 17 15.74 3.84 4.98
N VAL A 18 15.95 2.92 5.93
CA VAL A 18 16.39 3.23 7.31
C VAL A 18 17.55 2.31 7.73
N PRO A 19 18.69 2.29 7.01
CA PRO A 19 19.74 1.28 7.22
C PRO A 19 20.37 1.28 8.63
N ASP A 20 20.33 2.42 9.33
CA ASP A 20 20.93 2.60 10.65
C ASP A 20 19.88 2.64 11.79
N GLU A 21 18.60 2.47 11.47
CA GLU A 21 17.49 2.57 12.42
C GLU A 21 16.57 1.34 12.31
N PRO A 22 15.88 0.91 13.38
CA PRO A 22 14.95 -0.20 13.29
C PRO A 22 13.83 0.11 12.30
N CYS A 23 13.57 -0.80 11.36
CA CYS A 23 12.44 -0.67 10.43
C CYS A 23 11.10 -0.72 11.18
N LEU A 24 10.02 -0.27 10.51
CA LEU A 24 8.72 -0.06 11.14
C LEU A 24 8.18 -1.35 11.78
N SER A 25 8.33 -2.50 11.10
CA SER A 25 7.89 -3.80 11.62
C SER A 25 8.63 -4.21 12.90
N VAL A 26 9.93 -3.92 12.99
CA VAL A 26 10.76 -4.18 14.18
C VAL A 26 10.33 -3.27 15.34
N GLN A 27 10.08 -1.99 15.07
CA GLN A 27 9.59 -1.07 16.10
C GLN A 27 8.23 -1.50 16.65
N LEU A 28 7.29 -1.90 15.78
CA LEU A 28 5.97 -2.36 16.20
C LEU A 28 6.01 -3.64 17.03
N ALA A 29 6.94 -4.56 16.72
CA ALA A 29 7.10 -5.80 17.47
C ALA A 29 7.50 -5.58 18.95
N ALA A 30 7.94 -4.38 19.34
CA ALA A 30 8.16 -4.03 20.74
C ALA A 30 6.87 -3.78 21.54
N TYR A 31 5.73 -3.58 20.87
CA TYR A 31 4.46 -3.16 21.48
C TYR A 31 3.34 -4.19 21.37
N VAL A 32 3.52 -5.23 20.54
CA VAL A 32 2.52 -6.28 20.30
C VAL A 32 3.19 -7.64 20.32
N GLU A 33 2.39 -8.70 20.49
CA GLU A 33 2.92 -10.06 20.59
C GLU A 33 3.51 -10.56 19.27
N GLN A 34 2.93 -10.18 18.13
CA GLN A 34 3.43 -10.62 16.83
C GLN A 34 3.15 -9.57 15.74
N VAL A 35 4.12 -9.41 14.84
CA VAL A 35 3.98 -8.63 13.60
C VAL A 35 4.37 -9.54 12.44
N THR A 36 3.50 -9.63 11.43
CA THR A 36 3.80 -10.26 10.15
C THR A 36 3.84 -9.17 9.07
N LEU A 37 5.00 -9.00 8.43
CA LEU A 37 5.18 -8.08 7.32
C LEU A 37 4.92 -8.83 6.00
N LEU A 38 3.89 -8.44 5.27
CA LEU A 38 3.56 -8.95 3.92
C LEU A 38 3.64 -7.87 2.84
N ALA A 39 3.79 -6.60 3.24
CA ALA A 39 4.04 -5.49 2.34
C ALA A 39 5.36 -5.69 1.57
N VAL A 40 5.41 -5.17 0.34
CA VAL A 40 6.55 -5.31 -0.57
C VAL A 40 6.85 -3.96 -1.23
N ASP A 41 8.11 -3.53 -1.19
CA ASP A 41 8.53 -2.30 -1.86
C ASP A 41 8.13 -2.26 -3.36
N GLY A 42 7.58 -1.14 -3.80
CA GLY A 42 7.12 -0.90 -5.18
C GLY A 42 5.71 -1.42 -5.50
N ASP A 43 5.05 -2.15 -4.60
CA ASP A 43 3.71 -2.68 -4.85
C ASP A 43 2.66 -1.58 -5.01
N VAL A 44 1.66 -1.89 -5.84
CA VAL A 44 0.46 -1.06 -6.07
C VAL A 44 -0.79 -1.76 -5.54
N THR A 45 -1.92 -1.05 -5.54
CA THR A 45 -3.21 -1.57 -5.05
C THR A 45 -3.56 -2.97 -5.58
N THR A 46 -3.25 -3.29 -6.84
CA THR A 46 -3.55 -4.60 -7.45
C THR A 46 -2.70 -5.75 -6.92
N ASP A 47 -1.55 -5.48 -6.32
CA ASP A 47 -0.62 -6.52 -5.84
C ASP A 47 -0.94 -6.98 -4.42
N VAL A 48 -1.62 -6.15 -3.62
CA VAL A 48 -2.06 -6.49 -2.25
C VAL A 48 -2.91 -7.76 -2.21
N GLY A 49 -3.69 -8.04 -3.26
CA GLY A 49 -4.46 -9.29 -3.36
C GLY A 49 -3.59 -10.55 -3.33
N LYS A 50 -2.32 -10.49 -3.78
CA LYS A 50 -1.38 -11.60 -3.65
C LYS A 50 -0.83 -11.70 -2.23
N GLN A 51 -0.56 -10.57 -1.59
CA GLN A 51 -0.11 -10.50 -0.20
C GLN A 51 -1.16 -11.07 0.75
N ALA A 52 -2.45 -10.87 0.46
CA ALA A 52 -3.57 -11.42 1.23
C ALA A 52 -3.51 -12.95 1.41
N ASN A 53 -2.94 -13.67 0.44
CA ASN A 53 -2.76 -15.14 0.55
C ASN A 53 -1.78 -15.55 1.65
N GLY A 54 -0.94 -14.62 2.13
CA GLY A 54 0.01 -14.82 3.22
C GLY A 54 -0.54 -14.50 4.60
N ILE A 55 -1.80 -14.03 4.72
CA ILE A 55 -2.39 -13.65 6.02
C ILE A 55 -2.50 -14.89 6.92
N PRO A 56 -1.84 -14.89 8.10
CA PRO A 56 -1.93 -16.01 9.02
C PRO A 56 -3.33 -16.13 9.63
N VAL A 57 -3.78 -17.36 9.90
CA VAL A 57 -5.07 -17.61 10.61
C VAL A 57 -5.09 -16.98 12.01
N SER A 58 -3.92 -16.78 12.64
CA SER A 58 -3.81 -16.11 13.94
C SER A 58 -3.84 -14.58 13.87
N ALA A 59 -3.94 -13.98 12.68
CA ALA A 59 -4.01 -12.53 12.53
C ALA A 59 -5.21 -11.97 13.28
N SER A 60 -5.00 -10.93 14.08
CA SER A 60 -6.10 -10.23 14.76
C SER A 60 -6.39 -8.86 14.20
N HIS A 61 -5.40 -8.21 13.57
CA HIS A 61 -5.60 -6.91 12.92
C HIS A 61 -4.81 -6.85 11.62
N LEU A 62 -5.43 -6.27 10.59
CA LEU A 62 -4.81 -6.00 9.30
C LEU A 62 -4.59 -4.49 9.17
N PHE A 63 -3.41 -4.08 8.73
CA PHE A 63 -3.09 -2.70 8.38
C PHE A 63 -2.67 -2.67 6.91
N VAL A 64 -3.25 -1.75 6.15
CA VAL A 64 -2.97 -1.59 4.71
C VAL A 64 -2.46 -0.17 4.46
N SER A 65 -1.29 -0.06 3.86
CA SER A 65 -0.74 1.22 3.38
C SER A 65 -0.25 1.05 1.95
N VAL A 66 -1.09 1.46 1.00
CA VAL A 66 -0.84 1.30 -0.44
C VAL A 66 -1.54 2.41 -1.23
N GLY A 67 -1.06 2.69 -2.43
CA GLY A 67 -1.68 3.61 -3.37
C GLY A 67 -0.79 4.78 -3.78
N GLY A 68 0.30 5.03 -3.04
CA GLY A 68 1.30 6.02 -3.41
C GLY A 68 1.95 5.69 -4.76
N ASN A 69 2.31 4.42 -4.96
CA ASN A 69 2.86 3.95 -6.23
C ASN A 69 1.86 4.03 -7.40
N ASP A 70 0.57 3.83 -7.15
CA ASP A 70 -0.49 4.03 -8.15
C ASP A 70 -0.56 5.50 -8.57
N ALA A 71 -0.54 6.41 -7.59
CA ALA A 71 -0.56 7.85 -7.83
C ALA A 71 0.70 8.31 -8.58
N LEU A 72 1.89 7.82 -8.21
CA LEU A 72 3.14 8.15 -8.89
C LEU A 72 3.13 7.69 -10.35
N LYS A 73 2.61 6.48 -10.63
CA LYS A 73 2.44 5.98 -12.00
C LYS A 73 1.47 6.83 -12.83
N ALA A 74 0.43 7.37 -12.20
CA ALA A 74 -0.53 8.27 -12.86
C ALA A 74 -0.02 9.70 -13.03
N ALA A 75 0.92 10.15 -12.18
CA ALA A 75 1.45 11.51 -12.18
C ALA A 75 2.10 11.89 -13.52
N GLY A 76 2.74 10.94 -14.21
CA GLY A 76 3.32 11.19 -15.53
C GLY A 76 2.31 11.73 -16.54
N SER A 77 1.10 11.16 -16.58
CA SER A 77 0.02 11.62 -17.46
C SER A 77 -0.52 12.99 -17.07
N LEU A 78 -0.61 13.26 -15.75
CA LEU A 78 -1.03 14.57 -15.24
C LEU A 78 -0.06 15.67 -15.65
N PHE A 79 1.25 15.42 -15.55
CA PHE A 79 2.27 16.40 -15.92
C PHE A 79 2.48 16.53 -17.43
N SER A 80 1.93 15.63 -18.24
CA SER A 80 1.95 15.72 -19.70
C SER A 80 0.74 16.44 -20.30
N ALA A 81 -0.25 16.84 -19.49
CA ALA A 81 -1.42 17.57 -19.97
C ALA A 81 -1.02 18.89 -20.63
N GLN A 82 -1.64 19.20 -21.78
CA GLN A 82 -1.38 20.41 -22.56
C GLN A 82 -2.26 21.60 -22.11
N SER A 83 -3.27 21.33 -21.28
CA SER A 83 -4.20 22.33 -20.78
C SER A 83 -4.80 21.94 -19.42
N GLY A 84 -5.45 22.92 -18.77
CA GLY A 84 -6.08 22.70 -17.47
C GLY A 84 -7.31 21.79 -17.52
N ASP A 85 -8.08 21.83 -18.61
CA ASP A 85 -9.22 20.94 -18.84
C ASP A 85 -8.76 19.49 -19.05
N GLU A 86 -7.73 19.26 -19.86
CA GLU A 86 -7.13 17.93 -20.03
C GLU A 86 -6.59 17.39 -18.69
N MET A 87 -5.90 18.22 -17.92
CA MET A 87 -5.41 17.84 -16.59
C MET A 87 -6.55 17.41 -15.66
N LEU A 88 -7.66 18.14 -15.65
CA LEU A 88 -8.83 17.82 -14.82
C LEU A 88 -9.51 16.52 -15.28
N GLU A 89 -9.59 16.27 -16.58
CA GLU A 89 -10.12 15.02 -17.13
C GLU A 89 -9.25 13.82 -16.73
N ILE A 90 -7.93 13.92 -16.89
CA ILE A 90 -6.97 12.88 -16.46
C ILE A 90 -7.10 12.62 -14.96
N LEU A 91 -7.23 13.67 -14.15
CA LEU A 91 -7.40 13.56 -12.70
C LEU A 91 -8.71 12.84 -12.33
N ALA A 92 -9.82 13.19 -12.99
CA ALA A 92 -11.11 12.55 -12.76
C ALA A 92 -11.07 11.05 -13.08
N LEU A 93 -10.54 10.68 -14.26
CA LEU A 93 -10.39 9.28 -14.68
C LEU A 93 -9.46 8.50 -13.75
N THR A 94 -8.36 9.11 -13.32
CA THR A 94 -7.41 8.50 -12.37
C THR A 94 -8.08 8.24 -11.03
N LYS A 95 -8.82 9.21 -10.50
CA LYS A 95 -9.56 9.06 -9.24
C LYS A 95 -10.59 7.94 -9.31
N GLU A 96 -11.39 7.88 -10.38
CA GLU A 96 -12.41 6.83 -10.55
C GLU A 96 -11.79 5.44 -10.65
N ARG A 97 -10.72 5.31 -11.45
CA ARG A 97 -9.97 4.06 -11.56
C ARG A 97 -9.39 3.65 -10.21
N PHE A 98 -8.75 4.57 -9.50
CA PHE A 98 -8.17 4.30 -8.19
C PHE A 98 -9.24 3.82 -7.22
N GLY A 99 -10.37 4.54 -7.09
CA GLY A 99 -11.46 4.15 -6.20
C GLY A 99 -12.00 2.75 -6.48
N ARG A 100 -12.18 2.40 -7.76
CA ARG A 100 -12.63 1.07 -8.17
C ARG A 100 -11.64 -0.02 -7.79
N VAL A 101 -10.36 0.16 -8.14
CA VAL A 101 -9.32 -0.84 -7.88
C VAL A 101 -9.06 -0.98 -6.38
N TYR A 102 -9.05 0.12 -5.64
CA TYR A 102 -8.90 0.12 -4.19
C TYR A 102 -10.07 -0.60 -3.50
N GLY A 103 -11.31 -0.36 -3.96
CA GLY A 103 -12.48 -1.09 -3.47
C GLY A 103 -12.37 -2.61 -3.71
N GLN A 104 -11.98 -3.01 -4.92
CA GLN A 104 -11.76 -4.42 -5.27
C GLN A 104 -10.63 -5.07 -4.45
N MET A 105 -9.62 -4.29 -4.07
CA MET A 105 -8.56 -4.76 -3.18
C MET A 105 -9.10 -5.02 -1.77
N LEU A 106 -9.90 -4.09 -1.22
CA LEU A 106 -10.50 -4.25 0.11
C LEU A 106 -11.45 -5.44 0.19
N GLU A 107 -12.19 -5.75 -0.88
CA GLU A 107 -13.08 -6.93 -0.95
C GLU A 107 -12.34 -8.28 -0.89
N ARG A 108 -11.01 -8.27 -1.06
CA ARG A 108 -10.17 -9.48 -1.04
C ARG A 108 -9.44 -9.70 0.29
N LEU A 109 -9.58 -8.77 1.24
CA LEU A 109 -9.01 -8.83 2.58
C LEU A 109 -10.06 -9.30 3.59
#